data_AF-A0A9D7F1T7-F1
#
_entry.id   AF-A0A9D7F1T7-F1
#
_cell.length_a   1.000
_cell.length_b   1.000
_cell.length_c   1.000
_cell.angle_alpha   90.00
_cell.angle_beta   90.00
_cell.angle_gamma   90.00
#
_symmetry.space_group_name_H-M   'P 1'
#
loop_
_entity.id
_entity.type
_entity.pdbx_description
1 polymer ?
#
loop_
_entity_poly.entity_id
_entity_poly.type
_entity_poly.pdbx_seq_one_letter_code
_entity_poly.pdbx_strand_id
1 'polypeptide(L)'
;MKYLPILYFSLAGILLLGSCDLINPEEQVPAYVYVQPFSLQANPNIDAGSLDHRITHVFAYVGSEFLGIYSLPALIPVLLEGEQEVLLDPGIRENGVSITIGIYPFYERYQKTLDLSPGKIDTLSPVTRYRSNSKVHFIEDFESGLPIFSEDRDQNALTFLDVTSEEVFEGANSGFVRLDTLNAFFDAGTDRNQTFMLGEGGKVFLEVNYKTDIDVLFGLVEIDNTGQAFSYYDFGLLPRETWNKVYFNLTDLVTTTNAEEYQIAVTAGLPFQNGKFTLPEAFVYLDNIKLISF
;
A
#
# COMPACT_ATOMS: atom_id res chain seq x y z
N MET A 1 -17.64 55.31 55.58
CA MET A 1 -16.44 55.13 54.73
C MET A 1 -15.93 53.68 54.77
N LYS A 2 -16.69 52.69 54.27
CA LYS A 2 -16.29 51.26 54.33
C LYS A 2 -16.34 50.50 52.99
N TYR A 3 -16.77 51.13 51.89
CA TYR A 3 -16.91 50.47 50.58
C TYR A 3 -15.93 50.99 49.51
N LEU A 4 -15.15 52.03 49.84
CA LEU A 4 -14.15 52.60 48.92
C LEU A 4 -13.06 51.60 48.48
N PRO A 5 -12.53 50.68 49.32
CA PRO A 5 -11.50 49.74 48.86
C PRO A 5 -12.03 48.61 47.95
N ILE A 6 -13.34 48.33 47.98
CA ILE A 6 -13.98 47.28 47.15
C ILE A 6 -14.16 47.78 45.70
N LEU A 7 -14.33 49.09 45.52
CA LEU A 7 -14.46 49.72 44.20
C LEU A 7 -13.12 49.75 43.43
N TYR A 8 -11.99 49.89 44.13
CA TYR A 8 -10.66 49.84 43.51
C TYR A 8 -10.23 48.43 43.12
N PHE A 9 -10.63 47.41 43.88
CA PHE A 9 -10.35 46.00 43.56
C PHE A 9 -11.17 45.48 42.37
N SER A 10 -12.38 46.02 42.16
CA SER A 10 -13.24 45.68 41.01
C SER A 10 -12.83 46.40 39.72
N LEU A 11 -12.23 47.60 39.80
CA LEU A 11 -11.72 48.32 38.63
C LEU A 11 -10.38 47.74 38.11
N ALA A 12 -9.54 47.19 38.98
CA ALA A 12 -8.30 46.51 38.60
C ALA A 12 -8.54 45.15 37.89
N GLY A 13 -9.66 44.48 38.19
CA GLY A 13 -10.03 43.21 37.52
C GLY A 13 -10.55 43.39 36.10
N ILE A 14 -11.12 44.55 35.76
CA ILE A 14 -11.68 44.83 34.42
C ILE A 14 -10.58 45.16 33.40
N LEU A 15 -9.44 45.71 33.84
CA LEU A 15 -8.27 46.00 32.98
C LEU A 15 -7.47 44.74 32.56
N LEU A 16 -7.70 43.59 33.21
CA LEU A 16 -7.04 42.32 32.86
C LEU A 16 -7.81 41.48 31.82
N LEU A 17 -9.03 41.88 31.46
CA LEU A 17 -9.87 41.17 30.48
C LEU A 17 -9.68 41.65 29.03
N GLY A 18 -8.84 42.67 28.80
CA GLY A 18 -8.57 43.23 27.47
C GLY A 18 -7.28 42.73 26.80
N SER A 19 -6.60 41.73 27.38
CA SER A 19 -5.27 41.30 26.91
C SER A 19 -5.27 40.14 25.92
N CYS A 20 -6.43 39.65 25.47
CA CYS A 20 -6.49 38.50 24.56
C CYS A 20 -6.15 38.83 23.09
N ASP A 21 -6.21 40.10 22.67
CA ASP A 21 -5.94 40.51 21.27
C ASP A 21 -4.62 41.29 21.08
N LEU A 22 -3.81 41.45 22.14
CA LEU A 22 -2.55 42.24 22.09
C LEU A 22 -1.38 41.49 21.45
N ILE A 23 -1.54 40.20 21.15
CA ILE A 23 -0.53 39.36 20.49
C ILE A 23 -1.23 38.54 19.40
N ASN A 24 -1.68 39.21 18.34
CA ASN A 24 -2.13 38.54 17.12
C ASN A 24 -1.24 39.04 15.96
N PRO A 25 -0.06 38.42 15.71
CA PRO A 25 0.74 38.76 14.54
C PRO A 25 -0.10 38.56 13.27
N GLU A 26 0.16 39.35 12.22
CA GLU A 26 -0.55 39.16 10.94
C GLU A 26 -0.38 37.71 10.46
N GLU A 27 -1.50 37.01 10.26
CA GLU A 27 -1.50 35.68 9.66
C GLU A 27 -1.01 35.79 8.21
N GLN A 28 0.06 35.08 7.90
CA GLN A 28 0.58 35.02 6.53
C GLN A 28 -0.43 34.28 5.64
N VAL A 29 -0.79 34.88 4.51
CA VAL A 29 -1.65 34.25 3.51
C VAL A 29 -0.82 33.20 2.75
N PRO A 30 -1.16 31.90 2.81
CA PRO A 30 -0.38 30.88 2.13
C PRO A 30 -0.60 30.92 0.61
N ALA A 31 0.38 30.44 -0.14
CA ALA A 31 0.16 29.90 -1.48
C ALA A 31 -0.47 28.50 -1.36
N TYR A 32 -1.04 27.98 -2.44
CA TYR A 32 -1.68 26.66 -2.44
C TYR A 32 -1.22 25.81 -3.61
N VAL A 33 -0.93 24.55 -3.34
CA VAL A 33 -0.64 23.54 -4.37
C VAL A 33 -1.74 22.50 -4.36
N TYR A 34 -2.54 22.45 -5.43
CA TYR A 34 -3.54 21.40 -5.64
C TYR A 34 -2.91 20.23 -6.39
N VAL A 35 -2.83 19.08 -5.73
CA VAL A 35 -2.24 17.86 -6.26
C VAL A 35 -3.36 16.90 -6.67
N GLN A 36 -3.46 16.64 -7.97
CA GLN A 36 -4.33 15.61 -8.52
C GLN A 36 -3.79 14.20 -8.23
N PRO A 37 -4.61 13.14 -8.37
CA PRO A 37 -4.12 11.78 -8.24
C PRO A 37 -2.95 11.51 -9.20
N PHE A 38 -2.00 10.67 -8.77
CA PHE A 38 -0.90 10.23 -9.62
C PHE A 38 -1.41 9.42 -10.81
N SER A 39 -0.71 9.54 -11.94
CA SER A 39 -0.80 8.60 -13.06
C SER A 39 0.46 7.74 -13.08
N LEU A 40 0.30 6.42 -13.03
CA LEU A 40 1.40 5.47 -13.25
C LEU A 40 1.57 5.23 -14.76
N GLN A 41 2.82 5.34 -15.25
CA GLN A 41 3.17 5.06 -16.65
C GLN A 41 4.27 4.00 -16.75
N ALA A 42 4.29 3.26 -17.86
CA ALA A 42 5.32 2.27 -18.14
C ALA A 42 6.72 2.90 -18.13
N ASN A 43 7.69 2.25 -17.49
CA ASN A 43 9.09 2.64 -17.64
C ASN A 43 9.72 1.82 -18.77
N PRO A 44 10.35 2.44 -19.79
CA PRO A 44 10.93 1.70 -20.91
C PRO A 44 12.09 0.75 -20.51
N ASN A 45 12.65 0.89 -19.31
CA ASN A 45 13.79 0.11 -18.83
C ASN A 45 13.41 -1.09 -17.96
N ILE A 46 12.14 -1.23 -17.58
CA ILE A 46 11.66 -2.31 -16.70
C ILE A 46 10.25 -2.71 -17.10
N ASP A 47 10.03 -4.01 -17.28
CA ASP A 47 8.69 -4.56 -17.41
C ASP A 47 8.13 -4.81 -16.02
N ALA A 48 7.02 -4.14 -15.70
CA ALA A 48 6.33 -4.25 -14.42
C ALA A 48 4.92 -4.84 -14.56
N GLY A 49 4.54 -5.36 -15.75
CA GLY A 49 3.19 -5.86 -16.00
C GLY A 49 2.12 -4.76 -15.94
N SER A 50 0.94 -5.08 -15.40
CA SER A 50 -0.18 -4.13 -15.29
C SER A 50 0.24 -2.78 -14.66
N LEU A 51 -0.30 -1.68 -15.17
CA LEU A 51 -0.09 -0.34 -14.59
C LEU A 51 -1.18 0.05 -13.59
N ASP A 52 -2.00 -0.92 -13.13
CA ASP A 52 -2.92 -0.68 -12.03
C ASP A 52 -2.18 -0.33 -10.73
N HIS A 53 -2.65 0.71 -10.06
CA HIS A 53 -2.02 1.23 -8.85
C HIS A 53 -3.05 1.76 -7.86
N ARG A 54 -2.67 1.77 -6.58
CA ARG A 54 -3.49 2.32 -5.49
C ARG A 54 -2.71 3.34 -4.66
N ILE A 55 -2.16 4.31 -5.38
CA ILE A 55 -1.55 5.52 -4.81
C ILE A 55 -2.69 6.38 -4.26
N THR A 56 -2.79 6.45 -2.94
CA THR A 56 -3.90 7.13 -2.24
C THR A 56 -3.45 8.38 -1.50
N HIS A 57 -2.14 8.51 -1.29
CA HIS A 57 -1.55 9.61 -0.54
C HIS A 57 -0.36 10.20 -1.30
N VAL A 58 0.05 11.38 -0.89
CA VAL A 58 1.27 12.04 -1.34
C VAL A 58 2.04 12.55 -0.12
N PHE A 59 3.34 12.28 -0.09
CA PHE A 59 4.26 12.94 0.83
C PHE A 59 4.80 14.16 0.10
N ALA A 60 4.46 15.34 0.60
CA ALA A 60 4.75 16.60 -0.09
C ALA A 60 5.89 17.35 0.59
N TYR A 61 6.85 17.78 -0.22
CA TYR A 61 7.94 18.65 0.18
C TYR A 61 7.95 19.88 -0.73
N VAL A 62 8.19 21.06 -0.16
CA VAL A 62 8.33 22.31 -0.91
C VAL A 62 9.55 23.06 -0.40
N GLY A 63 10.44 23.44 -1.31
CA GLY A 63 11.77 23.93 -0.94
C GLY A 63 12.53 22.85 -0.15
N SER A 64 12.95 23.18 1.06
CA SER A 64 13.62 22.26 1.98
C SER A 64 12.70 21.65 3.04
N GLU A 65 11.40 21.92 3.00
CA GLU A 65 10.45 21.56 4.06
C GLU A 65 9.57 20.38 3.69
N PHE A 66 9.37 19.45 4.63
CA PHE A 66 8.33 18.44 4.54
C PHE A 66 7.01 19.01 5.07
N LEU A 67 6.01 19.13 4.20
CA LEU A 67 4.72 19.72 4.55
C LEU A 67 3.73 18.70 5.12
N GLY A 68 3.96 17.40 4.91
CA GLY A 68 3.13 16.33 5.45
C GLY A 68 2.67 15.30 4.43
N ILE A 69 1.73 14.46 4.89
CA ILE A 69 1.12 13.36 4.14
C ILE A 69 -0.33 13.73 3.88
N TYR A 70 -0.74 13.76 2.62
CA TYR A 70 -2.08 14.19 2.23
C TYR A 70 -2.78 13.09 1.44
N SER A 71 -4.06 12.83 1.72
CA SER A 71 -4.88 11.96 0.89
C SER A 71 -5.21 12.65 -0.43
N LEU A 72 -5.09 11.94 -1.55
CA LEU A 72 -5.28 12.48 -2.89
C LEU A 72 -6.76 12.44 -3.34
N PRO A 73 -7.23 13.43 -4.12
CA PRO A 73 -6.55 14.69 -4.44
C PRO A 73 -6.44 15.61 -3.21
N ALA A 74 -5.40 16.44 -3.16
CA ALA A 74 -5.07 17.26 -1.99
C ALA A 74 -4.90 18.74 -2.34
N LEU A 75 -5.36 19.64 -1.47
CA LEU A 75 -5.02 21.06 -1.50
C LEU A 75 -4.05 21.35 -0.35
N ILE A 76 -2.80 21.68 -0.68
CA ILE A 76 -1.71 21.83 0.28
C ILE A 76 -1.40 23.31 0.47
N PRO A 77 -1.58 23.88 1.68
CA PRO A 77 -1.14 25.25 1.97
C PRO A 77 0.39 25.30 2.09
N VAL A 78 1.00 26.33 1.51
CA VAL A 78 2.45 26.54 1.51
C VAL A 78 2.75 27.96 1.97
N LEU A 79 3.52 28.11 3.04
CA LEU A 79 3.97 29.39 3.60
C LEU A 79 5.33 29.82 3.02
N LEU A 80 5.52 29.59 1.72
CA LEU A 80 6.69 29.98 0.95
C LEU A 80 6.24 30.74 -0.30
N GLU A 81 7.07 31.65 -0.77
CA GLU A 81 6.82 32.50 -1.93
C GLU A 81 7.99 32.42 -2.92
N GLY A 82 7.73 32.83 -4.16
CA GLY A 82 8.71 32.83 -5.24
C GLY A 82 8.97 31.44 -5.81
N GLU A 83 10.11 31.29 -6.48
CA GLU A 83 10.50 30.04 -7.11
C GLU A 83 10.85 28.97 -6.05
N GLN A 84 10.02 27.93 -5.97
CA GLN A 84 10.17 26.81 -5.05
C GLN A 84 10.12 25.48 -5.79
N GLU A 85 10.99 24.55 -5.39
CA GLU A 85 10.94 23.17 -5.86
C GLU A 85 9.87 22.41 -5.08
N VAL A 86 8.95 21.76 -5.79
CA VAL A 86 7.94 20.87 -5.22
C VAL A 86 8.31 19.42 -5.52
N LEU A 87 8.44 18.61 -4.47
CA LEU A 87 8.72 17.18 -4.55
C LEU A 87 7.53 16.41 -3.97
N LEU A 88 7.03 15.43 -4.72
CA LEU A 88 5.88 14.62 -4.35
C LEU A 88 6.24 13.13 -4.45
N ASP A 89 6.26 12.44 -3.31
CA ASP A 89 6.44 10.99 -3.29
C ASP A 89 5.09 10.26 -3.26
N PRO A 90 4.88 9.23 -4.11
CA PRO A 90 3.69 8.40 -4.09
C PRO A 90 3.53 7.63 -2.78
N GLY A 91 2.41 7.85 -2.09
CA GLY A 91 2.04 7.16 -0.86
C GLY A 91 0.98 6.09 -1.07
N ILE A 92 1.21 4.91 -0.51
CA ILE A 92 0.29 3.76 -0.51
C ILE A 92 -0.11 3.36 0.91
N ARG A 93 -1.15 2.54 1.03
CA ARG A 93 -1.43 1.79 2.26
C ARG A 93 -0.74 0.43 2.19
N GLU A 94 0.07 0.12 3.17
CA GLU A 94 0.78 -1.16 3.26
C GLU A 94 -0.08 -2.20 3.99
N ASN A 95 0.17 -3.48 3.72
CA ASN A 95 -0.22 -4.63 4.53
C ASN A 95 -1.72 -4.89 4.70
N GLY A 96 -2.53 -4.65 3.66
CA GLY A 96 -3.93 -5.11 3.56
C GLY A 96 -4.90 -4.57 4.64
N VAL A 97 -4.80 -5.13 5.85
CA VAL A 97 -5.55 -4.77 7.07
C VAL A 97 -4.92 -3.58 7.80
N SER A 98 -3.67 -3.22 7.51
CA SER A 98 -2.98 -2.13 8.21
C SER A 98 -3.46 -0.73 7.80
N ILE A 99 -3.41 0.20 8.74
CA ILE A 99 -3.61 1.64 8.52
C ILE A 99 -2.32 2.37 8.13
N THR A 100 -1.18 1.67 8.09
CA THR A 100 0.13 2.25 7.79
C THR A 100 0.16 2.82 6.38
N ILE A 101 0.56 4.09 6.29
CA ILE A 101 0.79 4.79 5.02
C ILE A 101 2.30 4.98 4.89
N GLY A 102 2.84 4.55 3.76
CA GLY A 102 4.26 4.63 3.44
C GLY A 102 4.49 5.17 2.02
N ILE A 103 5.68 5.73 1.79
CA ILE A 103 6.15 6.02 0.43
C ILE A 103 6.38 4.68 -0.27
N TYR A 104 5.78 4.48 -1.44
CA TYR A 104 6.04 3.26 -2.20
C TYR A 104 7.45 3.34 -2.81
N PRO A 105 8.41 2.50 -2.36
CA PRO A 105 9.81 2.71 -2.68
C PRO A 105 10.11 2.58 -4.18
N PHE A 106 9.37 1.72 -4.87
CA PHE A 106 9.60 1.41 -6.28
C PHE A 106 9.04 2.46 -7.24
N TYR A 107 8.25 3.44 -6.78
CA TYR A 107 7.82 4.54 -7.64
C TYR A 107 8.79 5.72 -7.63
N GLU A 108 8.89 6.39 -8.77
CA GLU A 108 9.66 7.61 -8.94
C GLU A 108 8.98 8.80 -8.25
N ARG A 109 9.80 9.66 -7.65
CA ARG A 109 9.38 10.95 -7.09
C ARG A 109 9.01 11.89 -8.23
N TYR A 110 7.88 12.58 -8.10
CA TYR A 110 7.55 13.70 -8.99
C TYR A 110 8.24 14.98 -8.52
N GLN A 111 8.78 15.77 -9.45
CA GLN A 111 9.51 17.00 -9.17
C GLN A 111 9.09 18.09 -10.15
N LYS A 112 8.77 19.28 -9.63
CA LYS A 112 8.47 20.46 -10.45
C LYS A 112 8.75 21.75 -9.68
N THR A 113 9.36 22.72 -10.36
CA THR A 113 9.52 24.08 -9.84
C THR A 113 8.28 24.92 -10.12
N LEU A 114 7.79 25.64 -9.11
CA LEU A 114 6.66 26.56 -9.18
C LEU A 114 7.06 27.95 -8.67
N ASP A 115 6.45 29.01 -9.23
CA ASP A 115 6.58 30.38 -8.71
C ASP A 115 5.37 30.70 -7.83
N LEU A 116 5.51 30.47 -6.52
CA LEU A 116 4.42 30.54 -5.56
C LEU A 116 4.08 31.99 -5.20
N SER A 117 2.79 32.33 -5.24
CA SER A 117 2.31 33.64 -4.76
C SER A 117 1.20 33.46 -3.71
N PRO A 118 1.16 34.30 -2.67
CA PRO A 118 0.10 34.28 -1.65
C PRO A 118 -1.31 34.29 -2.26
N GLY A 119 -2.18 33.40 -1.78
CA GLY A 119 -3.57 33.29 -2.19
C GLY A 119 -3.81 32.67 -3.57
N LYS A 120 -2.75 32.30 -4.31
CA LYS A 120 -2.89 31.59 -5.60
C LYS A 120 -2.88 30.07 -5.41
N ILE A 121 -3.54 29.38 -6.33
CA ILE A 121 -3.59 27.92 -6.40
C ILE A 121 -2.87 27.48 -7.69
N ASP A 122 -1.80 26.71 -7.53
CA ASP A 122 -1.13 26.00 -8.62
C ASP A 122 -1.59 24.54 -8.66
N THR A 123 -1.93 24.03 -9.84
CA THR A 123 -2.40 22.65 -10.01
C THR A 123 -1.32 21.75 -10.60
N LEU A 124 -1.12 20.58 -9.98
CA LEU A 124 -0.18 19.56 -10.40
C LEU A 124 -0.90 18.27 -10.77
N SER A 125 -0.52 17.69 -11.91
CA SER A 125 -0.98 16.37 -12.39
C SER A 125 0.23 15.43 -12.40
N PRO A 126 0.60 14.85 -11.24
CA PRO A 126 1.87 14.15 -11.13
C PRO A 126 1.83 12.82 -11.89
N VAL A 127 2.93 12.53 -12.59
CA VAL A 127 3.18 11.26 -13.27
C VAL A 127 4.32 10.56 -12.54
N THR A 128 4.17 9.27 -12.29
CA THR A 128 5.22 8.41 -11.75
C THR A 128 5.41 7.16 -12.61
N ARG A 129 6.51 6.44 -12.39
CA ARG A 129 6.86 5.18 -13.04
C ARG A 129 7.54 4.29 -12.02
N TYR A 130 7.61 2.98 -12.27
CA TYR A 130 8.53 2.13 -11.52
C TYR A 130 9.98 2.59 -11.76
N ARG A 131 10.82 2.58 -10.73
CA ARG A 131 12.23 2.96 -10.85
C ARG A 131 12.99 1.91 -11.64
N SER A 132 13.91 2.35 -12.50
CA SER A 132 14.70 1.47 -13.36
C SER A 132 15.63 0.50 -12.62
N ASN A 133 15.90 0.74 -11.33
CA ASN A 133 16.69 -0.16 -10.47
C ASN A 133 15.84 -1.14 -9.67
N SER A 134 14.52 -1.17 -9.88
CA SER A 134 13.66 -2.20 -9.26
C SER A 134 13.88 -3.52 -10.00
N LYS A 135 13.88 -4.62 -9.27
CA LYS A 135 13.91 -5.97 -9.80
C LYS A 135 12.54 -6.61 -9.63
N VAL A 136 11.86 -6.89 -10.74
CA VAL A 136 10.64 -7.71 -10.75
C VAL A 136 11.08 -9.16 -10.88
N HIS A 137 10.85 -9.96 -9.84
CA HIS A 137 11.26 -11.37 -9.82
C HIS A 137 10.30 -12.23 -10.62
N PHE A 138 9.00 -11.96 -10.50
CA PHE A 138 7.96 -12.56 -11.33
C PHE A 138 6.73 -11.65 -11.44
N ILE A 139 5.94 -11.90 -12.47
CA ILE A 139 4.60 -11.36 -12.68
C ILE A 139 3.71 -12.58 -12.96
N GLU A 140 2.70 -12.77 -12.13
CA GLU A 140 1.64 -13.75 -12.35
C GLU A 140 0.38 -12.98 -12.77
N ASP A 141 0.13 -12.96 -14.07
CA ASP A 141 -1.03 -12.36 -14.74
C ASP A 141 -2.02 -13.43 -15.25
N PHE A 142 -1.73 -14.71 -15.03
CA PHE A 142 -2.54 -15.87 -15.42
C PHE A 142 -2.77 -16.03 -16.94
N GLU A 143 -2.01 -15.33 -17.78
CA GLU A 143 -2.14 -15.40 -19.24
C GLU A 143 -1.34 -16.54 -19.90
N SER A 144 -0.42 -17.16 -19.14
CA SER A 144 0.52 -18.17 -19.64
C SER A 144 0.11 -19.62 -19.37
N GLY A 145 -1.11 -19.84 -18.85
CA GLY A 145 -1.80 -21.13 -18.78
C GLY A 145 -1.48 -22.00 -17.56
N LEU A 146 -0.25 -22.02 -17.06
CA LEU A 146 0.10 -22.67 -15.78
C LEU A 146 0.49 -21.61 -14.75
N PRO A 147 -0.23 -21.52 -13.62
CA PRO A 147 0.13 -20.59 -12.54
C PRO A 147 1.51 -20.89 -11.96
N ILE A 148 2.27 -19.83 -11.69
CA ILE A 148 3.51 -19.85 -10.91
C ILE A 148 3.24 -20.46 -9.53
N PHE A 149 2.09 -20.19 -8.92
CA PHE A 149 1.63 -20.80 -7.66
C PHE A 149 1.11 -22.23 -7.87
N SER A 150 2.02 -23.13 -8.26
CA SER A 150 1.73 -24.52 -8.65
C SER A 150 2.19 -25.57 -7.65
N GLU A 151 2.92 -25.20 -6.60
CA GLU A 151 3.25 -26.17 -5.53
C GLU A 151 2.01 -26.39 -4.66
N ASP A 152 1.46 -27.60 -4.72
CA ASP A 152 0.40 -28.08 -3.82
C ASP A 152 1.02 -28.39 -2.44
N ARG A 153 0.66 -27.57 -1.44
CA ARG A 153 1.21 -27.64 -0.08
C ARG A 153 0.27 -28.31 0.91
N ASP A 154 -1.03 -28.39 0.61
CA ASP A 154 -2.01 -29.10 1.43
C ASP A 154 -2.19 -30.58 1.03
N GLN A 155 -1.58 -30.98 -0.10
CA GLN A 155 -1.61 -32.32 -0.68
C GLN A 155 -3.03 -32.74 -1.10
N ASN A 156 -3.88 -31.78 -1.44
CA ASN A 156 -5.22 -32.00 -1.94
C ASN A 156 -5.35 -31.50 -3.38
N ALA A 157 -5.30 -32.44 -4.33
CA ALA A 157 -5.44 -32.16 -5.75
C ALA A 157 -6.80 -31.54 -6.18
N LEU A 158 -7.77 -31.40 -5.27
CA LEU A 158 -9.05 -30.73 -5.52
C LEU A 158 -9.04 -29.25 -5.13
N THR A 159 -8.00 -28.77 -4.44
CA THR A 159 -7.87 -27.39 -3.95
C THR A 159 -6.57 -26.79 -4.43
N PHE A 160 -6.63 -26.08 -5.54
CA PHE A 160 -5.47 -25.45 -6.17
C PHE A 160 -5.84 -24.07 -6.73
N LEU A 161 -4.82 -23.23 -6.94
CA LEU A 161 -4.98 -21.99 -7.69
C LEU A 161 -5.01 -22.33 -9.18
N ASP A 162 -6.19 -22.22 -9.79
CA ASP A 162 -6.42 -22.47 -11.21
C ASP A 162 -6.57 -21.16 -11.99
N VAL A 163 -6.77 -21.26 -13.30
CA VAL A 163 -7.03 -20.15 -14.21
C VAL A 163 -8.51 -20.12 -14.60
N THR A 164 -9.12 -18.94 -14.60
CA THR A 164 -10.50 -18.73 -15.06
C THR A 164 -10.62 -17.56 -16.03
N SER A 165 -11.68 -17.55 -16.84
CA SER A 165 -12.05 -16.44 -17.74
C SER A 165 -13.38 -15.77 -17.37
N GLU A 166 -14.01 -16.16 -16.24
CA GLU A 166 -15.33 -15.64 -15.84
C GLU A 166 -15.24 -14.34 -15.03
N GLU A 167 -14.23 -14.21 -14.18
CA GLU A 167 -14.04 -13.09 -13.25
C GLU A 167 -12.62 -12.58 -13.40
N VAL A 168 -12.40 -11.71 -14.38
CA VAL A 168 -11.07 -11.25 -14.82
C VAL A 168 -10.88 -9.79 -14.42
N PHE A 169 -9.70 -9.43 -13.90
CA PHE A 169 -9.37 -8.04 -13.61
C PHE A 169 -8.78 -7.34 -14.85
N GLU A 170 -7.73 -7.92 -15.43
CA GLU A 170 -7.06 -7.42 -16.63
C GLU A 170 -6.77 -8.60 -17.58
N GLY A 171 -6.69 -8.36 -18.89
CA GLY A 171 -6.39 -9.42 -19.84
C GLY A 171 -7.58 -10.32 -20.18
N ALA A 172 -7.32 -11.62 -20.34
CA ALA A 172 -8.29 -12.64 -20.69
C ALA A 172 -8.55 -13.63 -19.55
N ASN A 173 -7.65 -13.72 -18.57
CA ASN A 173 -7.72 -14.70 -17.49
C ASN A 173 -7.36 -14.12 -16.13
N SER A 174 -7.73 -14.82 -15.07
CA SER A 174 -7.30 -14.55 -13.70
C SER A 174 -7.11 -15.85 -12.92
N GLY A 175 -6.46 -15.76 -11.78
CA GLY A 175 -6.33 -16.85 -10.82
C GLY A 175 -7.62 -17.05 -10.03
N PHE A 176 -7.96 -18.31 -9.76
CA PHE A 176 -9.18 -18.69 -9.09
C PHE A 176 -9.00 -19.88 -8.15
N VAL A 177 -9.64 -19.81 -6.98
CA VAL A 177 -9.82 -20.93 -6.06
C VAL A 177 -11.30 -21.04 -5.68
N ARG A 178 -11.82 -22.27 -5.71
CA ARG A 178 -13.13 -22.62 -5.15
C ARG A 178 -12.95 -23.50 -3.92
N LEU A 179 -13.50 -23.08 -2.80
CA LEU A 179 -13.59 -23.91 -1.59
C LEU A 179 -15.05 -24.28 -1.32
N ASP A 180 -15.27 -25.47 -0.79
CA ASP A 180 -16.57 -25.94 -0.30
C ASP A 180 -16.42 -26.75 0.98
N THR A 181 -17.52 -27.15 1.62
CA THR A 181 -17.45 -27.88 2.90
C THR A 181 -16.74 -29.25 2.85
N LEU A 182 -16.50 -29.81 1.66
CA LEU A 182 -15.70 -31.04 1.49
C LEU A 182 -14.22 -30.73 1.25
N ASN A 183 -13.95 -29.58 0.65
CA ASN A 183 -12.64 -29.06 0.27
C ASN A 183 -12.47 -27.63 0.81
N ALA A 184 -12.41 -27.53 2.14
CA ALA A 184 -12.64 -26.27 2.85
C ALA A 184 -11.38 -25.42 3.09
N PHE A 185 -10.24 -25.84 2.54
CA PHE A 185 -8.94 -25.24 2.76
C PHE A 185 -8.08 -25.42 1.50
N PHE A 186 -7.22 -24.45 1.21
CA PHE A 186 -6.13 -24.62 0.25
C PHE A 186 -4.84 -24.00 0.76
N ASP A 187 -3.70 -24.55 0.34
CA ASP A 187 -2.37 -23.98 0.52
C ASP A 187 -1.54 -24.21 -0.74
N ALA A 188 -1.11 -23.11 -1.38
CA ALA A 188 -0.33 -23.14 -2.60
C ALA A 188 0.93 -22.27 -2.48
N GLY A 189 2.05 -22.78 -2.98
CA GLY A 189 3.33 -22.07 -3.09
C GLY A 189 3.72 -21.79 -4.54
N THR A 190 4.59 -20.81 -4.75
CA THR A 190 5.26 -20.63 -6.04
C THR A 190 6.11 -21.86 -6.38
N ASP A 191 6.30 -22.17 -7.66
CA ASP A 191 7.19 -23.25 -8.12
C ASP A 191 8.56 -23.14 -7.43
N ARG A 192 9.17 -24.28 -7.07
CA ARG A 192 10.50 -24.32 -6.41
C ARG A 192 11.63 -23.78 -7.27
N ASN A 193 11.42 -23.62 -8.58
CA ASN A 193 12.34 -22.94 -9.48
C ASN A 193 12.13 -21.41 -9.51
N GLN A 194 11.06 -20.93 -8.90
CA GLN A 194 10.70 -19.52 -8.75
C GLN A 194 11.01 -19.06 -7.32
N THR A 195 12.28 -19.24 -6.92
CA THR A 195 12.79 -18.68 -5.66
C THR A 195 13.41 -17.31 -5.88
N PHE A 196 13.44 -16.52 -4.82
CA PHE A 196 14.13 -15.24 -4.82
C PHE A 196 15.10 -15.16 -3.66
N MET A 197 16.19 -14.43 -3.91
CA MET A 197 17.20 -14.08 -2.92
C MET A 197 17.13 -12.58 -2.68
N LEU A 198 17.43 -12.18 -1.45
CA LEU A 198 17.54 -10.78 -1.09
C LEU A 198 18.97 -10.31 -1.01
N GLY A 199 19.24 -9.19 -1.69
CA GLY A 199 20.44 -8.41 -1.46
C GLY A 199 20.34 -7.70 -0.11
N GLU A 200 21.47 -7.56 0.58
CA GLU A 200 21.54 -6.86 1.88
C GLU A 200 20.89 -5.47 1.78
N GLY A 201 19.91 -5.19 2.64
CA GLY A 201 19.30 -3.86 2.80
C GLY A 201 18.25 -3.46 1.75
N GLY A 202 17.82 -4.39 0.88
CA GLY A 202 16.77 -4.14 -0.13
C GLY A 202 15.35 -4.04 0.45
N LYS A 203 14.47 -3.31 -0.23
CA LYS A 203 13.00 -3.34 0.02
C LYS A 203 12.39 -4.49 -0.76
N VAL A 204 11.34 -5.11 -0.23
CA VAL A 204 10.64 -6.24 -0.89
C VAL A 204 9.14 -6.07 -0.71
N PHE A 205 8.41 -6.08 -1.81
CA PHE A 205 6.97 -5.99 -1.78
C PHE A 205 6.32 -7.03 -2.68
N LEU A 206 5.17 -7.53 -2.24
CA LEU A 206 4.21 -8.24 -3.08
C LEU A 206 3.07 -7.28 -3.42
N GLU A 207 2.79 -7.10 -4.71
CA GLU A 207 1.56 -6.46 -5.17
C GLU A 207 0.55 -7.52 -5.57
N VAL A 208 -0.73 -7.30 -5.26
CA VAL A 208 -1.80 -8.23 -5.63
C VAL A 208 -3.06 -7.45 -6.00
N ASN A 209 -3.66 -7.78 -7.13
CA ASN A 209 -5.04 -7.46 -7.44
C ASN A 209 -5.91 -8.65 -7.00
N TYR A 210 -6.97 -8.40 -6.23
CA TYR A 210 -7.79 -9.47 -5.65
C TYR A 210 -9.28 -9.12 -5.53
N LYS A 211 -10.10 -10.16 -5.53
CA LYS A 211 -11.52 -10.18 -5.15
C LYS A 211 -11.77 -11.49 -4.40
N THR A 212 -12.40 -11.48 -3.24
CA THR A 212 -12.51 -12.70 -2.40
C THR A 212 -13.71 -12.64 -1.48
N ASP A 213 -14.34 -13.80 -1.24
CA ASP A 213 -15.44 -13.98 -0.28
C ASP A 213 -14.96 -14.18 1.16
N ILE A 214 -13.70 -14.59 1.33
CA ILE A 214 -13.10 -15.00 2.61
C ILE A 214 -11.75 -14.32 2.85
N ASP A 215 -11.27 -14.39 4.08
CA ASP A 215 -9.91 -13.96 4.40
C ASP A 215 -8.90 -14.86 3.66
N VAL A 216 -7.86 -14.25 3.09
CA VAL A 216 -6.78 -14.95 2.38
C VAL A 216 -5.46 -14.47 2.96
N LEU A 217 -4.54 -15.38 3.21
CA LEU A 217 -3.22 -15.06 3.76
C LEU A 217 -2.13 -15.32 2.73
N PHE A 218 -1.23 -14.35 2.59
CA PHE A 218 0.03 -14.48 1.89
C PHE A 218 1.17 -14.60 2.89
N GLY A 219 2.22 -15.30 2.46
CA GLY A 219 3.34 -15.62 3.31
C GLY A 219 4.59 -15.98 2.55
N LEU A 220 5.62 -16.32 3.31
CA LEU A 220 6.87 -16.86 2.81
C LEU A 220 6.98 -18.34 3.18
N VAL A 221 7.62 -19.09 2.32
CA VAL A 221 8.16 -20.41 2.65
C VAL A 221 9.67 -20.33 2.54
N GLU A 222 10.34 -20.52 3.67
CA GLU A 222 11.78 -20.72 3.71
C GLU A 222 12.10 -22.17 3.37
N ILE A 223 13.14 -22.38 2.58
CA ILE A 223 13.73 -23.70 2.37
C ILE A 223 15.12 -23.66 2.99
N ASP A 224 15.34 -24.47 4.03
CA ASP A 224 16.66 -24.55 4.65
C ASP A 224 17.64 -25.40 3.82
N ASN A 225 18.91 -25.41 4.24
CA ASN A 225 19.99 -26.10 3.53
C ASN A 225 19.83 -27.65 3.56
N THR A 226 18.84 -28.18 4.27
CA THR A 226 18.45 -29.60 4.30
C THR A 226 17.22 -29.89 3.45
N GLY A 227 16.60 -28.85 2.86
CA GLY A 227 15.36 -28.94 2.09
C GLY A 227 14.10 -28.93 2.94
N GLN A 228 14.19 -28.61 4.24
CA GLN A 228 13.03 -28.46 5.12
C GLN A 228 12.35 -27.12 4.89
N ALA A 229 11.02 -27.15 4.75
CA ALA A 229 10.21 -25.97 4.51
C ALA A 229 9.59 -25.40 5.80
N PHE A 230 9.72 -24.09 6.02
CA PHE A 230 9.08 -23.36 7.12
C PHE A 230 8.18 -22.26 6.56
N SER A 231 6.91 -22.21 6.98
CA SER A 231 5.91 -21.28 6.43
C SER A 231 5.52 -20.19 7.42
N TYR A 232 5.44 -18.94 6.94
CA TYR A 232 5.10 -17.75 7.71
C TYR A 232 4.02 -16.94 6.98
N TYR A 233 2.78 -17.01 7.47
CA TYR A 233 1.61 -16.33 6.88
C TYR A 233 1.23 -15.09 7.69
N ASP A 234 1.79 -13.94 7.30
CA ASP A 234 1.64 -12.67 8.04
C ASP A 234 0.79 -11.61 7.32
N PHE A 235 0.46 -11.84 6.04
CA PHE A 235 -0.12 -10.81 5.18
C PHE A 235 -1.55 -11.15 4.75
N GLY A 236 -2.53 -10.50 5.38
CA GLY A 236 -3.96 -10.81 5.14
C GLY A 236 -4.67 -9.91 4.13
N LEU A 237 -5.53 -10.53 3.34
CA LEU A 237 -6.63 -9.92 2.58
C LEU A 237 -7.93 -10.13 3.33
N LEU A 238 -8.81 -9.13 3.28
CA LEU A 238 -10.18 -9.23 3.78
C LEU A 238 -11.15 -9.38 2.61
N PRO A 239 -12.35 -9.95 2.82
CA PRO A 239 -13.40 -10.04 1.81
C PRO A 239 -13.67 -8.73 1.08
N ARG A 240 -13.79 -8.82 -0.25
CA ARG A 240 -14.10 -7.71 -1.15
C ARG A 240 -14.95 -8.21 -2.31
N GLU A 241 -16.13 -7.59 -2.48
CA GLU A 241 -17.05 -7.89 -3.59
C GLU A 241 -16.54 -7.38 -4.95
N THR A 242 -15.65 -6.38 -4.94
CA THR A 242 -15.04 -5.80 -6.15
C THR A 242 -13.54 -5.93 -6.11
N TRP A 243 -12.91 -6.01 -7.29
CA TRP A 243 -11.46 -6.00 -7.42
C TRP A 243 -10.82 -4.84 -6.67
N ASN A 244 -9.73 -5.15 -5.99
CA ASN A 244 -8.97 -4.21 -5.19
C ASN A 244 -7.48 -4.53 -5.29
N LYS A 245 -6.63 -3.52 -5.08
CA LYS A 245 -5.18 -3.69 -5.02
C LYS A 245 -4.66 -3.58 -3.60
N VAL A 246 -3.69 -4.43 -3.26
CA VAL A 246 -2.92 -4.38 -2.01
C VAL A 246 -1.42 -4.39 -2.31
N TYR A 247 -0.66 -3.89 -1.35
CA TYR A 247 0.79 -3.95 -1.31
C TYR A 247 1.21 -4.55 0.03
N PHE A 248 1.89 -5.69 0.01
CA PHE A 248 2.46 -6.32 1.20
C PHE A 248 3.94 -5.99 1.27
N ASN A 249 4.36 -5.34 2.36
CA ASN A 249 5.76 -5.04 2.63
C ASN A 249 6.39 -6.26 3.32
N LEU A 250 7.09 -7.08 2.55
CA LEU A 250 7.71 -8.32 3.02
C LEU A 250 9.09 -8.07 3.67
N THR A 251 9.60 -6.84 3.59
CA THR A 251 10.99 -6.49 3.94
C THR A 251 11.38 -6.99 5.33
N ASP A 252 10.55 -6.71 6.35
CA ASP A 252 10.88 -7.04 7.73
C ASP A 252 10.83 -8.55 7.98
N LEU A 253 9.85 -9.25 7.38
CA LEU A 253 9.73 -10.70 7.49
C LEU A 253 10.98 -11.37 6.89
N VAL A 254 11.34 -11.04 5.65
CA VAL A 254 12.52 -11.63 5.01
C VAL A 254 13.82 -11.30 5.77
N THR A 255 13.96 -10.07 6.26
CA THR A 255 15.16 -9.66 7.02
C THR A 255 15.28 -10.43 8.34
N THR A 256 14.14 -10.69 9.00
CA THR A 256 14.10 -11.39 10.28
C THR A 256 14.41 -12.88 10.11
N THR A 257 13.90 -13.48 9.05
CA THR A 257 14.07 -14.91 8.77
C THR A 257 15.46 -15.26 8.23
N ASN A 258 16.02 -14.41 7.36
CA ASN A 258 17.38 -14.52 6.82
C ASN A 258 17.77 -15.92 6.26
N ALA A 259 16.83 -16.60 5.60
CA ALA A 259 17.07 -17.78 4.79
C ALA A 259 17.73 -17.45 3.43
N GLU A 260 18.34 -18.46 2.80
CA GLU A 260 19.02 -18.32 1.51
C GLU A 260 18.04 -18.11 0.34
N GLU A 261 16.92 -18.84 0.36
CA GLU A 261 15.89 -18.80 -0.68
C GLU A 261 14.49 -18.79 -0.08
N TYR A 262 13.58 -18.08 -0.76
CA TYR A 262 12.18 -17.97 -0.38
C TYR A 262 11.26 -18.31 -1.55
N GLN A 263 10.14 -18.93 -1.23
CA GLN A 263 8.95 -18.98 -2.07
C GLN A 263 7.88 -18.05 -1.50
N ILE A 264 6.96 -17.58 -2.35
CA ILE A 264 5.72 -16.95 -1.89
C ILE A 264 4.67 -18.04 -1.75
N ALA A 265 3.86 -17.99 -0.69
CA ALA A 265 2.72 -18.88 -0.53
C ALA A 265 1.44 -18.10 -0.25
N VAL A 266 0.32 -18.74 -0.58
CA VAL A 266 -1.03 -18.23 -0.39
C VAL A 266 -1.92 -19.34 0.15
N THR A 267 -2.73 -19.00 1.15
CA THR A 267 -3.64 -19.95 1.79
C THR A 267 -4.96 -19.27 2.15
N ALA A 268 -6.06 -20.04 2.09
CA ALA A 268 -7.33 -19.64 2.65
C ALA A 268 -8.13 -20.86 3.12
N GLY A 269 -9.11 -20.61 3.99
CA GLY A 269 -10.04 -21.63 4.45
C GLY A 269 -11.42 -21.06 4.70
N LEU A 270 -12.45 -21.89 4.51
CA LEU A 270 -13.81 -21.52 4.86
C LEU A 270 -13.89 -21.18 6.35
N PRO A 271 -14.52 -20.04 6.73
CA PRO A 271 -14.60 -19.67 8.12
C PRO A 271 -15.39 -20.72 8.91
N PHE A 272 -14.81 -21.18 10.02
CA PHE A 272 -15.37 -22.23 10.87
C PHE A 272 -15.62 -21.68 12.27
N GLN A 273 -16.89 -21.66 12.69
CA GLN A 273 -17.31 -21.11 13.98
C GLN A 273 -18.33 -22.02 14.64
N ASN A 274 -18.17 -22.30 15.93
CA ASN A 274 -19.08 -23.13 16.72
C ASN A 274 -19.33 -24.52 16.11
N GLY A 275 -18.29 -25.17 15.58
CA GLY A 275 -18.37 -26.54 15.07
C GLY A 275 -18.99 -26.67 13.67
N LYS A 276 -19.17 -25.57 12.93
CA LYS A 276 -19.71 -25.56 11.57
C LYS A 276 -19.03 -24.52 10.68
N PHE A 277 -18.97 -24.79 9.39
CA PHE A 277 -18.65 -23.77 8.40
C PHE A 277 -19.75 -22.71 8.36
N THR A 278 -19.36 -21.43 8.27
CA THR A 278 -20.30 -20.31 8.17
C THR A 278 -20.76 -20.06 6.75
N LEU A 279 -20.04 -20.59 5.76
CA LEU A 279 -20.33 -20.51 4.34
C LEU A 279 -20.33 -21.94 3.74
N PRO A 280 -21.22 -22.26 2.79
CA PRO A 280 -21.22 -23.54 2.10
C PRO A 280 -20.11 -23.66 1.04
N GLU A 281 -19.74 -22.51 0.46
CA GLU A 281 -18.68 -22.34 -0.54
C GLU A 281 -18.12 -20.92 -0.46
N ALA A 282 -16.93 -20.71 -1.03
CA ALA A 282 -16.29 -19.42 -1.18
C ALA A 282 -15.37 -19.41 -2.39
N PHE A 283 -15.21 -18.23 -2.97
CA PHE A 283 -14.36 -17.99 -4.13
C PHE A 283 -13.26 -16.98 -3.80
N VAL A 284 -12.05 -17.27 -4.29
CA VAL A 284 -10.90 -16.37 -4.24
C VAL A 284 -10.46 -16.12 -5.66
N TYR A 285 -10.36 -14.84 -6.05
CA TYR A 285 -9.85 -14.41 -7.34
C TYR A 285 -8.61 -13.54 -7.13
N LEU A 286 -7.54 -13.87 -7.85
CA LEU A 286 -6.25 -13.20 -7.80
C LEU A 286 -5.82 -12.83 -9.20
N ASP A 287 -5.16 -11.71 -9.36
CA ASP A 287 -4.61 -11.27 -10.63
C ASP A 287 -3.40 -10.38 -10.37
N ASN A 288 -2.53 -10.23 -11.37
CA ASN A 288 -1.39 -9.31 -11.39
C ASN A 288 -0.55 -9.39 -10.09
N ILE A 289 -0.21 -10.60 -9.65
CA ILE A 289 0.65 -10.81 -8.48
C ILE A 289 2.09 -10.51 -8.90
N LYS A 290 2.75 -9.60 -8.18
CA LYS A 290 4.11 -9.16 -8.53
C LYS A 290 5.00 -9.17 -7.31
N LEU A 291 6.16 -9.81 -7.43
CA LEU A 291 7.21 -9.71 -6.43
C LEU A 291 8.30 -8.75 -6.91
N ILE A 292 8.51 -7.68 -6.15
CA ILE A 292 9.42 -6.60 -6.52
C ILE A 292 10.41 -6.36 -5.37
N SER A 293 11.70 -6.23 -5.71
CA SER A 293 12.73 -5.82 -4.77
C SER A 293 13.67 -4.74 -5.31
N PHE A 294 14.51 -4.20 -4.44
CA PHE A 294 15.78 -3.59 -4.86
C PHE A 294 16.92 -4.60 -4.83
#